data_AF-A0A7X8AGW4-F1
#
_entry.id   AF-A0A7X8AGW4-F1
#
_cell.length_a   1.000
_cell.length_b   1.000
_cell.length_c   1.000
_cell.angle_alpha   90.00
_cell.angle_beta   90.00
_cell.angle_gamma   90.00
#
_symmetry.space_group_name_H-M   'P 1'
#
loop_
_entity.id
_entity.type
_entity.pdbx_description
1 polymer ?
#
loop_
_entity_poly.entity_id
_entity_poly.type
_entity_poly.pdbx_seq_one_letter_code
_entity_poly.pdbx_strand_id
1 'polypeptide(L)'
;MNQTEENRYIAAYAQIIGVQEAVVTEYAERKGLAALVDNAYQLLETPEQQAKHKAFLDLYRMSSSLTRDNPILSSPSAAAGYMHTVIDQVHDKESMVVVFLNTKNRVIDYEQVSVGTINSSVIHPREIFRNAILNKAVSVLLCHNHPSGELTPSDEDLAATKALKEAGEMLGIPVVDHIIITGLNRDAVYSFRANGILEQNTHYDAGLSLAEKKMDVEDKDKALDEITAKLEEGIQEIFSSGKYEDYLKVMSRFHRYSLNNTVLIAMQNPEASLVAGYHAWQKRFERNVLKGEKAIRIIAPVEEKRLVEKEKIDPISKKPVLDSHGNPVLEEQEVTVKRFRVVPVFDVSQTEGKELPTLAKELEGNVRDYELLFESLQAVSPVPIEFKEMKAGKDGYYHLKDKKIALRQGMSEIQTLATAIHEISHAKLHDRDPQQRGSKGTEIKKDQRTQEVEAESIAYAVCQYYGIETADNSFGYLAGWSSGKELAELKSSLKTIRDTAYEMIESIDGKLLALKTEREQEAPRTQPEAVKMLNTKVAALAEALQRYNGEPLPEGVLQYEDRQLNQAESLRNWLEALVREDRSPCTTRASMLLQQIDQVQEPSTAYLLGNGETLKLLREGSEIRYLL
;
A
#
# COMPACT_ATOMS: atom_id res chain seq x y z
N MET A 1 -41.52 15.33 -5.32
CA MET A 1 -42.45 14.22 -5.64
C MET A 1 -43.81 14.81 -5.92
N ASN A 2 -44.64 14.16 -6.74
CA ASN A 2 -46.06 14.50 -6.81
C ASN A 2 -46.85 13.80 -5.68
N GLN A 3 -48.06 14.25 -5.37
CA GLN A 3 -48.87 13.70 -4.24
C GLN A 3 -49.08 12.18 -4.34
N THR A 4 -49.14 11.64 -5.56
CA THR A 4 -49.32 10.19 -5.78
C THR A 4 -48.05 9.40 -5.43
N GLU A 5 -46.88 9.96 -5.69
CA GLU A 5 -45.59 9.40 -5.30
C GLU A 5 -45.34 9.48 -3.79
N GLU A 6 -45.77 10.56 -3.14
CA GLU A 6 -45.66 10.73 -1.69
C GLU A 6 -46.50 9.70 -0.95
N ASN A 7 -47.76 9.51 -1.37
CA ASN A 7 -48.63 8.48 -0.78
C ASN A 7 -48.06 7.07 -0.99
N ARG A 8 -47.46 6.82 -2.15
CA ARG A 8 -46.81 5.52 -2.44
C ARG A 8 -45.57 5.30 -1.57
N TYR A 9 -44.82 6.36 -1.26
CA TYR A 9 -43.67 6.32 -0.36
C TYR A 9 -44.09 6.04 1.09
N ILE A 10 -45.14 6.71 1.57
CA ILE A 10 -45.72 6.51 2.90
C ILE A 10 -46.19 5.06 3.08
N ALA A 11 -46.93 4.52 2.11
CA ALA A 11 -47.40 3.14 2.12
C ALA A 11 -46.23 2.13 2.15
N ALA A 12 -45.21 2.35 1.32
CA ALA A 12 -44.02 1.49 1.29
C ALA A 12 -43.25 1.53 2.62
N TYR A 13 -43.06 2.72 3.19
CA TYR A 13 -42.41 2.89 4.48
C TYR A 13 -43.17 2.17 5.61
N ALA A 14 -44.49 2.38 5.70
CA ALA A 14 -45.34 1.73 6.68
C ALA A 14 -45.24 0.19 6.61
N GLN A 15 -45.24 -0.36 5.39
CA GLN A 15 -45.14 -1.80 5.14
C GLN A 15 -43.76 -2.37 5.51
N ILE A 16 -42.67 -1.69 5.15
CA ILE A 16 -41.30 -2.16 5.41
C ILE A 16 -40.98 -2.12 6.91
N ILE A 17 -41.36 -1.05 7.59
CA ILE A 17 -41.08 -0.88 9.02
C ILE A 17 -42.06 -1.69 9.88
N GLY A 18 -43.28 -1.92 9.38
CA GLY A 18 -44.34 -2.64 10.09
C GLY A 18 -45.14 -1.74 11.02
N VAL A 19 -45.43 -0.50 10.60
CA VAL A 19 -46.25 0.49 11.32
C VAL A 19 -47.57 0.69 10.55
N GLN A 20 -48.66 1.02 11.24
CA GLN A 20 -49.93 1.29 10.57
C GLN A 20 -49.83 2.52 9.66
N GLU A 21 -50.22 2.36 8.39
CA GLU A 21 -50.11 3.39 7.36
C GLU A 21 -50.84 4.69 7.73
N ALA A 22 -51.99 4.60 8.42
CA ALA A 22 -52.74 5.76 8.89
C ALA A 22 -51.89 6.65 9.83
N VAL A 23 -51.10 6.05 10.72
CA VAL A 23 -50.25 6.75 11.69
C VAL A 23 -49.06 7.41 10.99
N VAL A 24 -48.47 6.72 10.00
CA VAL A 24 -47.37 7.24 9.18
C VAL A 24 -47.85 8.39 8.30
N THR A 25 -49.06 8.30 7.76
CA THR A 25 -49.69 9.34 6.94
C THR A 25 -49.96 10.60 7.76
N GLU A 26 -50.61 10.46 8.91
CA GLU A 26 -50.88 11.59 9.82
C GLU A 26 -49.56 12.28 10.25
N TYR A 27 -48.53 11.49 10.54
CA TYR A 27 -47.21 12.02 10.88
C TYR A 27 -46.56 12.77 9.70
N ALA A 28 -46.62 12.21 8.49
CA ALA A 28 -46.06 12.83 7.28
C ALA A 28 -46.79 14.14 6.92
N GLU A 29 -48.12 14.17 7.05
CA GLU A 29 -48.92 15.39 6.83
C GLU A 29 -48.58 16.48 7.83
N ARG A 30 -48.28 16.12 9.09
CA ARG A 30 -47.97 17.06 10.16
C ARG A 30 -46.52 17.53 10.19
N LYS A 31 -45.56 16.66 9.86
CA LYS A 31 -44.11 16.89 10.04
C LYS A 31 -43.31 16.90 8.73
N GLY A 32 -43.97 16.60 7.60
CA GLY A 32 -43.34 16.50 6.29
C GLY A 32 -42.72 15.12 6.04
N LEU A 33 -42.64 14.74 4.76
CA LEU A 33 -42.16 13.42 4.33
C LEU A 33 -40.70 13.14 4.74
N ALA A 34 -39.85 14.17 4.79
CA ALA A 34 -38.46 14.03 5.22
C ALA A 34 -38.33 13.55 6.68
N ALA A 35 -39.26 13.96 7.55
CA ALA A 35 -39.24 13.59 8.97
C ALA A 35 -39.50 12.09 9.20
N LEU A 36 -40.11 11.38 8.24
CA LEU A 36 -40.29 9.93 8.30
C LEU A 36 -38.96 9.16 8.22
N VAL A 37 -37.97 9.74 7.55
CA VAL A 37 -36.67 9.09 7.40
C VAL A 37 -35.82 9.40 8.62
N ASP A 38 -35.77 10.66 9.05
CA ASP A 38 -34.80 11.10 10.06
C ASP A 38 -35.30 10.96 11.50
N ASN A 39 -36.62 11.03 11.73
CA ASN A 39 -37.19 11.22 13.08
C ASN A 39 -38.38 10.30 13.41
N ALA A 40 -38.60 9.22 12.65
CA ALA A 40 -39.73 8.33 12.86
C ALA A 40 -39.62 7.44 14.11
N TYR A 41 -38.57 7.55 14.94
CA TYR A 41 -38.41 6.77 16.17
C TYR A 41 -39.62 6.85 17.12
N GLN A 42 -40.37 7.95 17.09
CA GLN A 42 -41.59 8.14 17.89
C GLN A 42 -42.78 7.29 17.41
N LEU A 43 -42.71 6.76 16.18
CA LEU A 43 -43.72 5.88 15.59
C LEU A 43 -43.42 4.40 15.84
N LEU A 44 -42.28 4.08 16.46
CA LEU A 44 -41.76 2.72 16.60
C LEU A 44 -42.00 2.23 18.03
N GLU A 45 -42.99 1.36 18.19
CA GLU A 45 -43.41 0.83 19.49
C GLU A 45 -42.59 -0.40 19.91
N THR A 46 -41.99 -1.11 18.94
CA THR A 46 -41.30 -2.38 19.18
C THR A 46 -39.80 -2.33 18.84
N PRO A 47 -38.94 -3.13 19.50
CA PRO A 47 -37.53 -3.24 19.16
C PRO A 47 -37.27 -3.69 17.71
N GLU A 48 -38.18 -4.49 17.14
CA GLU A 48 -38.07 -4.96 15.75
C GLU A 48 -38.31 -3.83 14.74
N GLN A 49 -39.31 -2.98 14.97
CA GLN A 49 -39.56 -1.78 14.17
C GLN A 49 -38.36 -0.81 14.23
N GLN A 50 -37.76 -0.64 15.41
CA GLN A 50 -36.55 0.18 15.59
C GLN A 50 -35.35 -0.37 14.82
N ALA A 51 -35.14 -1.69 14.83
CA ALA A 51 -34.08 -2.34 14.05
C ALA A 51 -34.30 -2.20 12.54
N LYS A 52 -35.54 -2.38 12.07
CA LYS A 52 -35.91 -2.20 10.65
C LYS A 52 -35.76 -0.75 10.18
N HIS A 53 -36.17 0.22 11.00
CA HIS A 53 -36.00 1.64 10.69
C HIS A 53 -34.52 2.02 10.64
N LYS A 54 -33.71 1.52 11.58
CA LYS A 54 -32.26 1.72 11.55
C LYS A 54 -31.61 1.14 10.29
N ALA A 55 -31.98 -0.08 9.90
CA ALA A 55 -31.48 -0.69 8.66
C ALA A 55 -31.94 0.07 7.41
N PHE A 56 -33.18 0.57 7.39
CA PHE A 56 -33.70 1.43 6.33
C PHE A 56 -32.93 2.74 6.25
N LEU A 57 -32.64 3.38 7.39
CA LEU A 57 -31.82 4.59 7.49
C LEU A 57 -30.39 4.35 7.00
N ASP A 58 -29.77 3.24 7.40
CA ASP A 58 -28.42 2.88 6.95
C ASP A 58 -28.40 2.67 5.43
N LEU A 59 -29.40 1.97 4.88
CA LEU A 59 -29.55 1.79 3.42
C LEU A 59 -29.82 3.11 2.68
N TYR A 60 -30.70 3.95 3.23
CA TYR A 60 -31.00 5.27 2.69
C TYR A 60 -29.75 6.14 2.68
N ARG A 61 -29.00 6.18 3.78
CA ARG A 61 -27.70 6.86 3.92
C ARG A 61 -26.65 6.31 2.98
N MET A 62 -26.63 4.99 2.76
CA MET A 62 -25.76 4.35 1.76
C MET A 62 -26.17 4.74 0.33
N SER A 63 -27.46 4.90 0.06
CA SER A 63 -27.99 5.31 -1.24
C SER A 63 -27.86 6.82 -1.52
N SER A 64 -27.93 7.66 -0.49
CA SER A 64 -27.70 9.10 -0.59
C SER A 64 -26.19 9.42 -0.66
N SER A 65 -25.36 8.61 0.01
CA SER A 65 -23.90 8.51 -0.18
C SER A 65 -23.52 8.19 -1.64
N LEU A 66 -24.37 7.49 -2.39
CA LEU A 66 -24.17 7.22 -3.81
C LEU A 66 -24.57 8.40 -4.72
N THR A 67 -25.19 9.47 -4.20
CA THR A 67 -25.75 10.55 -5.04
C THR A 67 -25.44 11.99 -4.62
N ARG A 68 -24.90 12.28 -3.43
CA ARG A 68 -24.35 13.61 -3.08
C ARG A 68 -23.13 13.52 -2.16
N ASP A 69 -22.00 14.06 -2.61
CA ASP A 69 -20.89 14.41 -1.74
C ASP A 69 -21.32 15.61 -0.86
N ASN A 70 -21.65 15.38 0.42
CA ASN A 70 -21.90 16.49 1.35
C ASN A 70 -20.69 17.45 1.36
N PRO A 71 -20.94 18.77 1.42
CA PRO A 71 -19.88 19.77 1.27
C PRO A 71 -18.90 19.76 2.43
N ILE A 72 -17.66 20.18 2.15
CA ILE A 72 -16.63 20.44 3.16
C ILE A 72 -16.69 21.92 3.51
N LEU A 73 -16.86 22.25 4.79
CA LEU A 73 -16.89 23.63 5.27
C LEU A 73 -15.49 24.02 5.74
N SER A 74 -14.65 24.46 4.80
CA SER A 74 -13.24 24.81 5.06
C SER A 74 -12.96 26.30 5.25
N SER A 75 -13.98 27.15 5.13
CA SER A 75 -13.88 28.59 5.34
C SER A 75 -15.24 29.19 5.72
N PRO A 76 -15.28 30.39 6.31
CA PRO A 76 -16.52 31.12 6.53
C PRO A 76 -17.38 31.27 5.27
N SER A 77 -16.76 31.50 4.10
CA SER A 77 -17.48 31.61 2.83
C SER A 77 -18.07 30.28 2.37
N ALA A 78 -17.34 29.16 2.52
CA ALA A 78 -17.87 27.84 2.20
C ALA A 78 -19.02 27.44 3.13
N ALA A 79 -18.88 27.77 4.42
CA ALA A 79 -19.93 27.60 5.41
C ALA A 79 -21.15 28.47 5.11
N ALA A 80 -20.98 29.75 4.77
CA ALA A 80 -22.07 30.64 4.37
C ALA A 80 -22.79 30.14 3.12
N GLY A 81 -22.05 29.74 2.08
CA GLY A 81 -22.62 29.17 0.85
C GLY A 81 -23.49 27.94 1.14
N TYR A 82 -23.02 27.04 2.00
CA TYR A 82 -23.83 25.90 2.44
C TYR A 82 -25.03 26.33 3.29
N MET A 83 -24.87 27.25 4.25
CA MET A 83 -25.97 27.74 5.10
C MET A 83 -27.05 28.48 4.31
N HIS A 84 -26.71 29.19 3.24
CA HIS A 84 -27.71 29.77 2.34
C HIS A 84 -28.57 28.71 1.65
N THR A 85 -28.04 27.52 1.37
CA THR A 85 -28.85 26.40 0.85
C THR A 85 -29.74 25.77 1.91
N VAL A 86 -29.32 25.81 3.17
CA VAL A 86 -30.04 25.21 4.32
C VAL A 86 -31.18 26.12 4.81
N ILE A 87 -30.95 27.45 4.81
CA ILE A 87 -31.85 28.46 5.41
C ILE A 87 -32.81 29.08 4.38
N ASP A 88 -32.74 28.68 3.09
CA ASP A 88 -33.51 29.27 1.97
C ASP A 88 -35.03 29.36 2.23
N GLN A 89 -35.60 28.44 3.03
CA GLN A 89 -37.03 28.37 3.36
C GLN A 89 -37.47 29.23 4.57
N VAL A 90 -36.53 29.80 5.33
CA VAL A 90 -36.79 30.55 6.60
C VAL A 90 -35.97 31.85 6.67
N HIS A 91 -35.52 32.37 5.53
CA HIS A 91 -34.67 33.55 5.43
C HIS A 91 -35.30 34.85 5.98
N ASP A 92 -36.63 34.87 6.15
CA ASP A 92 -37.42 35.98 6.68
C ASP A 92 -37.49 36.01 8.22
N LYS A 93 -36.96 34.98 8.91
CA LYS A 93 -36.96 34.84 10.37
C LYS A 93 -35.54 34.60 10.89
N GLU A 94 -35.22 35.16 12.05
CA GLU A 94 -33.97 34.84 12.76
C GLU A 94 -33.93 33.36 13.13
N SER A 95 -32.80 32.71 12.91
CA SER A 95 -32.63 31.29 13.17
C SER A 95 -31.18 30.93 13.46
N MET A 96 -30.98 30.19 14.55
CA MET A 96 -29.71 29.55 14.87
C MET A 96 -29.72 28.12 14.34
N VAL A 97 -28.71 27.78 13.54
CA VAL A 97 -28.47 26.45 12.98
C VAL A 97 -27.12 25.94 13.47
N VAL A 98 -27.06 24.68 13.87
CA VAL A 98 -25.82 23.99 14.23
C VAL A 98 -25.54 22.90 13.23
N VAL A 99 -24.32 22.87 12.71
CA VAL A 99 -23.86 21.89 11.73
C VAL A 99 -22.92 20.91 12.40
N PHE A 100 -23.15 19.63 12.20
CA PHE A 100 -22.33 18.55 12.72
C PHE A 100 -21.30 18.14 11.67
N LEU A 101 -20.02 18.14 12.05
CA LEU A 101 -18.89 17.95 11.12
C LEU A 101 -18.07 16.72 11.48
N ASN A 102 -17.53 16.04 10.46
CA ASN A 102 -16.58 14.95 10.65
C ASN A 102 -15.11 15.45 10.68
N THR A 103 -14.14 14.53 10.79
CA THR A 103 -12.69 14.86 10.86
C THR A 103 -12.15 15.67 9.68
N LYS A 104 -12.88 15.75 8.56
CA LYS A 104 -12.50 16.53 7.37
C LYS A 104 -13.34 17.79 7.21
N ASN A 105 -14.03 18.25 8.25
CA ASN A 105 -15.03 19.34 8.19
C ASN A 105 -16.13 19.10 7.15
N ARG A 106 -16.41 17.84 6.82
CA ARG A 106 -17.54 17.50 5.95
C ARG A 106 -18.81 17.45 6.76
N VAL A 107 -19.87 18.03 6.22
CA VAL A 107 -21.19 18.03 6.85
C VAL A 107 -21.70 16.59 7.00
N ILE A 108 -21.96 16.20 8.24
CA ILE A 108 -22.66 14.96 8.58
C ILE A 108 -24.15 15.23 8.51
N ASP A 109 -24.60 16.25 9.25
CA ASP A 109 -25.99 16.65 9.39
C ASP A 109 -26.07 18.09 9.97
N TYR A 110 -27.26 18.67 10.09
CA TYR A 110 -27.48 19.97 10.73
C TYR A 110 -28.78 19.97 11.55
N GLU A 111 -28.87 20.86 12.53
CA GLU A 111 -30.04 21.05 13.37
C GLU A 111 -30.38 22.53 13.48
N GLN A 112 -31.65 22.86 13.29
CA GLN A 112 -32.18 24.19 13.55
C GLN A 112 -32.59 24.30 15.02
N VAL A 113 -31.86 25.09 15.80
CA VAL A 113 -31.97 25.15 17.26
C VAL A 113 -32.92 26.28 17.72
N SER A 114 -33.09 27.33 16.92
CA SER A 114 -34.07 28.39 17.19
C SER A 114 -34.67 28.96 15.90
N VAL A 115 -35.91 29.47 15.98
CA VAL A 115 -36.60 30.23 14.92
C VAL A 115 -37.43 31.35 15.55
N GLY A 116 -37.22 32.60 15.15
CA GLY A 116 -37.86 33.81 15.69
C GLY A 116 -36.95 34.65 16.59
N THR A 117 -37.48 35.73 17.18
CA THR A 117 -36.71 36.65 18.05
C THR A 117 -36.04 35.90 19.19
N ILE A 118 -34.72 35.99 19.28
CA ILE A 118 -33.92 35.33 20.30
C ILE A 118 -34.26 35.90 21.68
N ASN A 119 -35.03 35.15 22.46
CA ASN A 119 -34.95 35.27 23.92
C ASN A 119 -33.79 34.38 24.37
N SER A 120 -32.90 34.93 25.20
CA SER A 120 -31.65 34.33 25.73
C SER A 120 -31.79 33.00 26.52
N SER A 121 -33.00 32.41 26.56
CA SER A 121 -33.34 31.21 27.32
C SER A 121 -33.42 29.91 26.48
N VAL A 122 -33.29 29.95 25.14
CA VAL A 122 -33.70 28.82 24.28
C VAL A 122 -32.54 27.93 23.80
N ILE A 123 -31.29 28.40 23.78
CA ILE A 123 -30.15 27.63 23.25
C ILE A 123 -29.37 26.98 24.42
N HIS A 124 -29.67 25.72 24.73
CA HIS A 124 -29.00 24.99 25.81
C HIS A 124 -27.91 24.05 25.25
N PRO A 125 -26.63 24.18 25.65
CA PRO A 125 -25.52 23.35 25.13
C PRO A 125 -25.77 21.85 25.19
N ARG A 126 -26.45 21.37 26.24
CA ARG A 126 -26.84 19.96 26.40
C ARG A 126 -27.59 19.38 25.18
N GLU A 127 -28.54 20.12 24.61
CA GLU A 127 -29.36 19.59 23.51
C GLU A 127 -28.54 19.54 22.22
N ILE A 128 -27.77 20.61 21.94
CA ILE A 128 -26.86 20.68 20.78
C ILE A 128 -25.82 19.55 20.81
N PHE A 129 -25.14 19.38 21.95
CA PHE A 129 -24.07 18.38 22.03
C PHE A 129 -24.62 16.96 22.17
N ARG A 130 -25.84 16.75 22.67
CA ARG A 130 -26.53 15.46 22.57
C ARG A 130 -26.64 15.03 21.11
N ASN A 131 -27.10 15.92 20.23
CA ASN A 131 -27.26 15.62 18.82
C ASN A 131 -25.92 15.53 18.09
N ALA A 132 -24.90 16.30 18.49
CA ALA A 132 -23.54 16.12 18.00
C ALA A 132 -22.98 14.73 18.32
N ILE A 133 -23.18 14.23 19.55
CA ILE A 133 -22.76 12.89 19.96
C ILE A 133 -23.51 11.80 19.19
N LEU A 134 -24.84 11.94 19.04
CA LEU A 134 -25.67 10.99 18.28
C LEU A 134 -25.23 10.91 16.81
N ASN A 135 -24.85 12.04 16.23
CA ASN A 135 -24.33 12.12 14.86
C ASN A 135 -22.83 11.76 14.74
N LYS A 136 -22.16 11.37 15.83
CA LYS A 136 -20.71 11.08 15.86
C LYS A 136 -19.88 12.24 15.31
N ALA A 137 -20.31 13.46 15.61
CA ALA A 137 -19.63 14.67 15.19
C ALA A 137 -18.27 14.77 15.87
N VAL A 138 -17.26 15.14 15.09
CA VAL A 138 -15.91 15.45 15.57
C VAL A 138 -15.84 16.91 16.01
N SER A 139 -16.67 17.77 15.41
CA SER A 139 -16.74 19.19 15.71
C SER A 139 -18.08 19.77 15.25
N VAL A 140 -18.40 20.99 15.67
CA VAL A 140 -19.67 21.68 15.30
C VAL A 140 -19.43 23.08 14.76
N LEU A 141 -20.29 23.57 13.87
CA LEU A 141 -20.28 24.94 13.38
C LEU A 141 -21.63 25.60 13.66
N LEU A 142 -21.60 26.82 14.19
CA LEU A 142 -22.80 27.61 14.47
C LEU A 142 -23.05 28.58 13.32
N CYS A 143 -24.31 28.72 12.93
CA CYS A 143 -24.73 29.72 11.97
C CYS A 143 -25.97 30.44 12.49
N HIS A 144 -25.92 31.76 12.50
CA HIS A 144 -27.07 32.59 12.77
C HIS A 144 -27.41 33.43 11.54
N ASN A 145 -28.66 33.43 11.08
CA ASN A 145 -29.08 34.35 10.04
C ASN A 145 -29.72 35.61 10.63
N HIS A 146 -29.30 36.78 10.16
CA HIS A 146 -29.91 38.07 10.46
C HIS A 146 -30.73 38.55 9.24
N PRO A 147 -32.08 38.48 9.29
CA PRO A 147 -32.94 38.98 8.21
C PRO A 147 -32.83 40.50 8.02
N SER A 148 -32.40 41.23 9.06
CA SER A 148 -32.19 42.69 9.06
C SER A 148 -31.11 43.14 8.06
N GLY A 149 -30.19 42.25 7.67
CA GLY A 149 -29.06 42.57 6.80
C GLY A 149 -27.81 43.04 7.55
N GLU A 150 -27.87 43.19 8.87
CA GLU A 150 -26.70 43.54 9.68
C GLU A 150 -25.91 42.28 10.09
N LEU A 151 -24.61 42.30 9.84
CA LEU A 151 -23.70 41.20 10.14
C LEU A 151 -23.02 41.31 11.51
N THR A 152 -23.31 42.37 12.25
CA THR A 152 -22.73 42.61 13.58
C THR A 152 -23.34 41.63 14.59
N PRO A 153 -22.53 40.94 15.39
CA PRO A 153 -23.03 40.01 16.40
C PRO A 153 -23.77 40.75 17.52
N SER A 154 -24.86 40.16 17.99
CA SER A 154 -25.58 40.61 19.19
C SER A 154 -24.87 40.17 20.48
N ASP A 155 -25.25 40.76 21.62
CA ASP A 155 -24.77 40.31 22.94
C ASP A 155 -25.18 38.86 23.22
N GLU A 156 -26.34 38.44 22.68
CA GLU A 156 -26.84 37.08 22.72
C GLU A 156 -25.95 36.12 21.90
N ASP A 157 -25.49 36.53 20.72
CA ASP A 157 -24.59 35.73 19.89
C ASP A 157 -23.25 35.49 20.59
N LEU A 158 -22.71 36.54 21.23
CA LEU A 158 -21.48 36.46 22.03
C LEU A 158 -21.66 35.50 23.21
N ALA A 159 -22.77 35.60 23.94
CA ALA A 159 -23.07 34.75 25.07
C ALA A 159 -23.25 33.27 24.65
N ALA A 160 -24.00 33.02 23.58
CA ALA A 160 -24.23 31.68 23.04
C ALA A 160 -22.93 31.03 22.55
N THR A 161 -22.11 31.79 21.81
CA THR A 161 -20.80 31.32 21.33
C THR A 161 -19.91 30.89 22.47
N LYS A 162 -19.83 31.72 23.53
CA LYS A 162 -19.00 31.43 24.70
C LYS A 162 -19.46 30.16 25.41
N ALA A 163 -20.76 30.04 25.69
CA ALA A 163 -21.31 28.88 26.37
C ALA A 163 -21.10 27.57 25.58
N LEU A 164 -21.26 27.62 24.25
CA LEU A 164 -21.09 26.45 23.38
C LEU A 164 -19.61 26.08 23.18
N LYS A 165 -18.72 27.08 23.11
CA LYS A 165 -17.27 26.85 23.08
C LYS A 165 -16.83 26.06 24.32
N GLU A 166 -17.15 26.57 25.51
CA GLU A 166 -16.75 25.95 26.78
C GLU A 166 -17.31 24.53 26.93
N ALA A 167 -18.57 24.31 26.54
CA ALA A 167 -19.18 22.98 26.57
C ALA A 167 -18.55 22.01 25.54
N GLY A 168 -18.25 22.49 24.34
CA GLY A 168 -17.63 21.69 23.28
C GLY A 168 -16.22 21.24 23.62
N GLU A 169 -15.42 22.13 24.22
CA GLU A 169 -14.08 21.80 24.73
C GLU A 169 -14.13 20.71 25.81
N MET A 170 -15.07 20.82 26.75
CA MET A 170 -15.26 19.82 27.81
C MET A 170 -15.64 18.43 27.28
N LEU A 171 -16.41 18.39 26.18
CA LEU A 171 -16.89 17.15 25.56
C LEU A 171 -15.94 16.59 24.49
N GLY A 172 -14.87 17.31 24.13
CA GLY A 172 -14.00 16.94 23.03
C GLY A 172 -14.62 17.11 21.64
N ILE A 173 -15.67 17.93 21.51
CA ILE A 173 -16.36 18.27 20.27
C ILE A 173 -16.28 19.80 20.10
N PRO A 174 -15.17 20.36 19.62
CA PRO A 174 -14.98 21.81 19.60
C PRO A 174 -15.92 22.52 18.63
N VAL A 175 -16.26 23.78 18.97
CA VAL A 175 -16.94 24.71 18.04
C VAL A 175 -15.90 25.23 17.04
N VAL A 176 -16.06 24.84 15.78
CA VAL A 176 -15.16 25.21 14.70
C VAL A 176 -15.30 26.68 14.37
N ASP A 177 -16.51 27.20 14.21
CA ASP A 177 -16.74 28.64 14.06
C ASP A 177 -18.18 28.98 14.40
N HIS A 178 -18.44 30.27 14.59
CA HIS A 178 -19.77 30.82 14.57
C HIS A 178 -19.82 31.86 13.45
N ILE A 179 -20.71 31.65 12.49
CA ILE A 179 -20.92 32.57 11.39
C ILE A 179 -22.27 33.27 11.48
N ILE A 180 -22.31 34.54 11.10
CA ILE A 180 -23.56 35.29 10.87
C ILE A 180 -23.68 35.53 9.38
N ILE A 181 -24.85 35.24 8.81
CA ILE A 181 -25.16 35.41 7.38
C ILE A 181 -26.42 36.24 7.18
N THR A 182 -26.61 36.77 5.96
CA THR A 182 -27.80 37.58 5.62
C THR A 182 -28.45 37.10 4.32
N GLY A 183 -29.77 37.26 4.21
CA GLY A 183 -30.48 36.96 2.96
C GLY A 183 -30.23 37.98 1.84
N LEU A 184 -29.79 39.21 2.19
CA LEU A 184 -29.64 40.33 1.25
C LEU A 184 -28.33 40.28 0.46
N ASN A 185 -27.26 39.77 1.06
CA ASN A 185 -25.96 39.61 0.42
C ASN A 185 -25.38 38.22 0.73
N ARG A 186 -25.48 37.31 -0.24
CA ARG A 186 -25.02 35.92 -0.13
C ARG A 186 -23.50 35.76 -0.08
N ASP A 187 -22.75 36.81 -0.41
CA ASP A 187 -21.29 36.82 -0.36
C ASP A 187 -20.76 37.36 0.98
N ALA A 188 -21.64 37.93 1.82
CA ALA A 188 -21.26 38.58 3.06
C ALA A 188 -21.52 37.68 4.28
N VAL A 189 -20.46 37.42 5.04
CA VAL A 189 -20.47 36.59 6.24
C VAL A 189 -19.61 37.23 7.33
N TYR A 190 -20.12 37.25 8.56
CA TYR A 190 -19.31 37.55 9.73
C TYR A 190 -18.85 36.25 10.35
N SER A 191 -17.56 36.09 10.62
CA SER A 191 -17.01 34.92 11.31
C SER A 191 -16.42 35.35 12.65
N PHE A 192 -16.87 34.70 13.72
CA PHE A 192 -16.36 34.95 15.07
C PHE A 192 -14.88 34.59 15.17
N ARG A 193 -14.45 33.54 14.46
CA ARG A 193 -13.05 33.17 14.35
C ARG A 193 -12.22 34.19 13.58
N ALA A 194 -12.67 34.63 12.40
CA ALA A 194 -11.93 35.60 11.60
C ALA A 194 -11.77 36.95 12.32
N ASN A 195 -12.72 37.29 13.20
CA ASN A 195 -12.68 38.49 14.04
C ASN A 195 -12.02 38.26 15.42
N GLY A 196 -11.39 37.10 15.65
CA GLY A 196 -10.60 36.83 16.86
C GLY A 196 -11.40 36.57 18.15
N ILE A 197 -12.72 36.36 18.04
CA ILE A 197 -13.60 36.02 19.17
C ILE A 197 -13.48 34.52 19.52
N LEU A 198 -13.26 33.68 18.51
CA LEU A 198 -12.88 32.27 18.67
C LEU A 198 -11.39 32.05 18.35
N GLU A 199 -10.72 31.18 19.10
CA GLU A 199 -9.29 30.87 18.95
C GLU A 199 -8.99 30.23 17.60
N GLN A 200 -7.90 30.62 16.93
CA GLN A 200 -7.46 30.08 15.63
C GLN A 200 -7.27 28.55 15.65
N ASN A 201 -7.67 27.90 14.56
CA ASN A 201 -7.72 26.45 14.42
C ASN A 201 -7.29 26.13 12.99
N THR A 202 -6.26 25.28 12.87
CA THR A 202 -5.51 25.04 11.62
C THR A 202 -6.33 24.40 10.50
N HIS A 203 -7.56 23.96 10.80
CA HIS A 203 -8.45 23.26 9.87
C HIS A 203 -9.59 24.11 9.28
N TYR A 204 -9.82 25.36 9.71
CA TYR A 204 -11.00 26.14 9.30
C TYR A 204 -10.75 27.59 8.80
N ASP A 205 -9.50 28.06 8.72
CA ASP A 205 -9.18 29.34 8.07
C ASP A 205 -8.53 29.12 6.68
N ALA A 206 -9.34 28.91 5.65
CA ALA A 206 -8.88 28.96 4.25
C ALA A 206 -9.12 30.34 3.58
N GLY A 207 -9.63 31.33 4.32
CA GLY A 207 -10.11 32.62 3.78
C GLY A 207 -9.15 33.80 3.89
N LEU A 208 -8.17 33.79 4.80
CA LEU A 208 -7.18 34.87 4.95
C LEU A 208 -5.79 34.36 4.65
N SER A 209 -5.53 34.04 3.38
CA SER A 209 -4.20 34.10 2.79
C SER A 209 -4.27 34.00 1.27
N LEU A 210 -4.86 34.99 0.61
CA LEU A 210 -4.58 35.26 -0.82
C LEU A 210 -3.30 36.10 -0.98
N ALA A 211 -2.84 36.75 0.11
CA ALA A 211 -1.55 37.43 0.16
C ALA A 211 -0.37 36.51 0.50
N GLU A 212 -0.59 35.36 1.16
CA GLU A 212 0.42 34.28 1.29
C GLU A 212 0.06 33.03 0.47
N LYS A 213 -0.96 33.08 -0.41
CA LYS A 213 -1.10 32.13 -1.54
C LYS A 213 -0.21 32.45 -2.74
N LYS A 214 0.65 33.46 -2.63
CA LYS A 214 1.93 33.40 -3.37
C LYS A 214 2.87 32.35 -2.77
N MET A 215 2.73 32.01 -1.49
CA MET A 215 3.63 31.10 -0.79
C MET A 215 3.24 29.62 -0.82
N ASP A 216 2.05 29.16 -1.26
CA ASP A 216 1.68 27.72 -1.12
C ASP A 216 1.50 26.94 -2.45
N VAL A 217 1.79 27.59 -3.59
CA VAL A 217 2.24 26.90 -4.82
C VAL A 217 3.76 26.93 -4.86
N GLU A 218 4.37 28.07 -4.52
CA GLU A 218 5.83 28.19 -4.38
C GLU A 218 6.40 27.29 -3.25
N ASP A 219 5.86 27.23 -2.02
CA ASP A 219 6.46 26.36 -0.98
C ASP A 219 6.24 24.85 -1.21
N LYS A 220 5.19 24.45 -1.95
CA LYS A 220 4.92 23.04 -2.28
C LYS A 220 5.68 22.56 -3.51
N ASP A 221 5.94 23.43 -4.47
CA ASP A 221 6.93 23.18 -5.51
C ASP A 221 8.33 23.22 -4.88
N LYS A 222 8.62 24.17 -3.98
CA LYS A 222 9.89 24.25 -3.26
C LYS A 222 10.19 23.04 -2.38
N ALA A 223 9.22 22.44 -1.68
CA ALA A 223 9.47 21.19 -0.96
C ALA A 223 9.80 20.01 -1.91
N LEU A 224 9.20 20.02 -3.11
CA LEU A 224 9.52 19.05 -4.16
C LEU A 224 10.87 19.35 -4.81
N ASP A 225 11.22 20.62 -5.00
CA ASP A 225 12.49 21.09 -5.53
C ASP A 225 13.62 20.83 -4.53
N GLU A 226 13.40 21.09 -3.24
CA GLU A 226 14.33 20.79 -2.14
C GLU A 226 14.59 19.30 -2.03
N ILE A 227 13.55 18.46 -2.12
CA ILE A 227 13.77 17.01 -2.08
C ILE A 227 14.43 16.50 -3.35
N THR A 228 14.17 17.15 -4.50
CA THR A 228 14.83 16.82 -5.77
C THR A 228 16.30 17.23 -5.73
N ALA A 229 16.64 18.39 -5.17
CA ALA A 229 18.02 18.81 -4.95
C ALA A 229 18.75 17.87 -3.97
N LYS A 230 18.10 17.49 -2.86
CA LYS A 230 18.64 16.48 -1.93
C LYS A 230 18.84 15.13 -2.60
N LEU A 231 17.95 14.74 -3.51
CA LEU A 231 18.11 13.50 -4.27
C LEU A 231 19.36 13.55 -5.16
N GLU A 232 19.60 14.68 -5.83
CA GLU A 232 20.79 14.87 -6.67
C GLU A 232 22.09 14.84 -5.85
N GLU A 233 22.10 15.51 -4.70
CA GLU A 233 23.19 15.47 -3.72
C GLU A 233 23.43 14.04 -3.22
N GLY A 234 22.35 13.33 -2.86
CA GLY A 234 22.41 11.95 -2.38
C GLY A 234 22.99 10.97 -3.38
N ILE A 235 22.64 11.12 -4.67
CA ILE A 235 23.22 10.30 -5.73
C ILE A 235 24.73 10.54 -5.81
N GLN A 236 25.20 11.78 -5.72
CA GLN A 236 26.63 12.07 -5.72
C GLN A 236 27.32 11.50 -4.47
N GLU A 237 26.69 11.62 -3.30
CA GLU A 237 27.20 11.12 -2.03
C GLU A 237 27.36 9.59 -2.04
N ILE A 238 26.37 8.87 -2.57
CA ILE A 238 26.40 7.40 -2.75
C ILE A 238 27.69 6.94 -3.44
N PHE A 239 28.16 7.68 -4.46
CA PHE A 239 29.33 7.32 -5.25
C PHE A 239 30.68 7.85 -4.73
N SER A 240 30.67 8.72 -3.72
CA SER A 240 31.87 9.39 -3.20
C SER A 240 32.23 8.98 -1.77
N SER A 241 31.29 8.43 -1.01
CA SER A 241 31.43 8.20 0.44
C SER A 241 31.48 6.73 0.87
N GLY A 242 31.56 5.79 -0.08
CA GLY A 242 31.49 4.36 0.23
C GLY A 242 30.08 3.84 0.56
N LYS A 243 29.08 4.72 0.62
CA LYS A 243 27.65 4.42 0.86
C LYS A 243 26.96 3.66 -0.28
N TYR A 244 27.69 3.29 -1.34
CA TYR A 244 27.11 2.56 -2.46
C TYR A 244 26.59 1.19 -2.07
N GLU A 245 27.34 0.48 -1.23
CA GLU A 245 26.94 -0.83 -0.73
C GLU A 245 25.67 -0.71 0.12
N ASP A 246 25.61 0.28 1.02
CA ASP A 246 24.42 0.57 1.83
C ASP A 246 23.21 0.88 0.95
N TYR A 247 23.40 1.66 -0.12
CA TYR A 247 22.36 1.91 -1.11
C TYR A 247 21.87 0.61 -1.76
N LEU A 248 22.77 -0.31 -2.15
CA LEU A 248 22.36 -1.58 -2.74
C LEU A 248 21.62 -2.49 -1.74
N LYS A 249 21.99 -2.47 -0.46
CA LYS A 249 21.25 -3.16 0.63
C LYS A 249 19.85 -2.59 0.81
N VAL A 250 19.70 -1.26 0.76
CA VAL A 250 18.36 -0.64 0.79
C VAL A 250 17.59 -0.96 -0.48
N MET A 251 18.24 -0.93 -1.64
CA MET A 251 17.63 -1.24 -2.93
C MET A 251 17.15 -2.69 -3.00
N SER A 252 17.85 -3.65 -2.39
CA SER A 252 17.38 -5.03 -2.34
C SER A 252 16.08 -5.15 -1.53
N ARG A 253 15.95 -4.44 -0.41
CA ARG A 253 14.73 -4.41 0.43
C ARG A 253 13.57 -3.63 -0.20
N PHE A 254 13.87 -2.51 -0.86
CA PHE A 254 12.89 -1.61 -1.48
C PHE A 254 12.88 -1.69 -3.02
N HIS A 255 13.16 -2.88 -3.58
CA HIS A 255 13.25 -3.09 -5.04
C HIS A 255 11.96 -2.72 -5.80
N ARG A 256 10.79 -2.75 -5.13
CA ARG A 256 9.49 -2.32 -5.69
C ARG A 256 9.26 -0.80 -5.72
N TYR A 257 10.12 -0.02 -5.06
CA TYR A 257 10.01 1.44 -5.04
C TYR A 257 10.74 2.05 -6.24
N SER A 258 10.37 3.27 -6.62
CA SER A 258 11.10 4.03 -7.63
C SER A 258 12.53 4.34 -7.16
N LEU A 259 13.48 4.47 -8.08
CA LEU A 259 14.86 4.90 -7.80
C LEU A 259 14.92 6.08 -6.82
N ASN A 260 14.14 7.13 -7.08
CA ASN A 260 14.15 8.33 -6.24
C ASN A 260 13.80 8.01 -4.79
N ASN A 261 12.74 7.22 -4.56
CA ASN A 261 12.34 6.82 -3.21
C ASN A 261 13.36 5.87 -2.57
N THR A 262 13.97 4.96 -3.32
CA THR A 262 15.03 4.09 -2.80
C THR A 262 16.23 4.90 -2.31
N VAL A 263 16.70 5.88 -3.10
CA VAL A 263 17.77 6.80 -2.70
C VAL A 263 17.36 7.63 -1.49
N LEU A 264 16.16 8.22 -1.50
CA LEU A 264 15.67 9.02 -0.37
C LEU A 264 15.58 8.22 0.93
N ILE A 265 15.16 6.97 0.87
CA ILE A 265 15.14 6.07 2.03
C ILE A 265 16.57 5.80 2.48
N ALA A 266 17.47 5.41 1.57
CA ALA A 266 18.87 5.10 1.90
C ALA A 266 19.60 6.27 2.58
N MET A 267 19.38 7.51 2.10
CA MET A 267 19.99 8.70 2.70
C MET A 267 19.49 9.00 4.12
N GLN A 268 18.21 8.68 4.40
CA GLN A 268 17.56 9.04 5.66
C GLN A 268 17.64 7.92 6.70
N ASN A 269 17.58 6.66 6.26
CA ASN A 269 17.69 5.47 7.08
C ASN A 269 18.19 4.27 6.24
N PRO A 270 19.51 4.01 6.21
CA PRO A 270 20.10 2.84 5.53
C PRO A 270 19.62 1.49 6.07
N GLU A 271 19.20 1.45 7.33
CA GLU A 271 18.73 0.23 8.00
C GLU A 271 17.22 0.01 7.84
N ALA A 272 16.53 0.86 7.06
CA ALA A 272 15.12 0.66 6.77
C ALA A 272 14.90 -0.72 6.13
N SER A 273 13.82 -1.38 6.54
CA SER A 273 13.44 -2.72 6.10
C SER A 273 12.02 -2.74 5.54
N LEU A 274 11.12 -1.94 6.11
CA LEU A 274 9.76 -1.81 5.61
C LEU A 274 9.19 -0.45 6.03
N VAL A 275 8.73 0.34 5.05
CA VAL A 275 8.16 1.66 5.33
C VAL A 275 6.69 1.73 4.97
N ALA A 276 5.92 2.43 5.80
CA ALA A 276 4.54 2.78 5.50
C ALA A 276 4.17 4.14 6.10
N GLY A 277 3.11 4.76 5.57
CA GLY A 277 2.55 5.98 6.15
C GLY A 277 1.94 5.71 7.53
N TYR A 278 1.90 6.73 8.39
CA TYR A 278 1.40 6.62 9.78
C TYR A 278 0.06 5.87 9.89
N HIS A 279 -0.93 6.25 9.07
CA HIS A 279 -2.25 5.62 9.09
C HIS A 279 -2.26 4.22 8.47
N ALA A 280 -1.31 3.91 7.59
CA ALA A 280 -1.20 2.57 7.02
C ALA A 280 -0.71 1.58 8.07
N TRP A 281 0.25 1.98 8.92
CA TRP A 281 0.66 1.20 10.09
C TRP A 281 -0.52 0.85 10.99
N GLN A 282 -1.37 1.85 11.31
CA GLN A 282 -2.53 1.63 12.18
C GLN A 282 -3.60 0.75 11.53
N LYS A 283 -3.99 1.06 10.29
CA LYS A 283 -5.17 0.45 9.65
C LYS A 283 -4.90 -0.90 9.02
N ARG A 284 -3.70 -1.12 8.46
CA ARG A 284 -3.38 -2.33 7.68
C ARG A 284 -2.53 -3.32 8.47
N PHE A 285 -1.67 -2.81 9.34
CA PHE A 285 -0.68 -3.64 10.04
C PHE A 285 -0.96 -3.76 11.54
N GLU A 286 -1.97 -3.05 12.07
CA GLU A 286 -2.30 -3.05 13.50
C GLU A 286 -1.09 -2.64 14.38
N ARG A 287 -0.30 -1.68 13.89
CA ARG A 287 0.88 -1.12 14.56
C ARG A 287 0.76 0.39 14.72
N ASN A 288 1.36 0.94 15.77
CA ASN A 288 1.42 2.37 16.02
C ASN A 288 2.86 2.86 15.93
N VAL A 289 3.06 4.03 15.35
CA VAL A 289 4.38 4.67 15.33
C VAL A 289 4.68 5.21 16.72
N LEU A 290 5.89 4.92 17.22
CA LEU A 290 6.35 5.35 18.53
C LEU A 290 6.46 6.88 18.60
N LYS A 291 6.17 7.44 19.77
CA LYS A 291 6.18 8.89 19.97
C LYS A 291 7.61 9.42 19.89
N GLY A 292 7.83 10.43 19.05
CA GLY A 292 9.14 11.08 18.88
C GLY A 292 9.96 10.54 17.70
N GLU A 293 9.48 9.51 17.02
CA GLU A 293 10.16 8.93 15.86
C GLU A 293 10.24 9.88 14.67
N LYS A 294 11.39 9.87 14.00
CA LYS A 294 11.65 10.74 12.85
C LYS A 294 11.11 10.11 11.57
N ALA A 295 10.23 10.83 10.87
CA ALA A 295 9.69 10.37 9.60
C ALA A 295 10.74 10.39 8.47
N ILE A 296 10.71 9.37 7.63
CA ILE A 296 11.40 9.31 6.33
C ILE A 296 10.53 10.02 5.29
N ARG A 297 11.10 10.94 4.52
CA ARG A 297 10.38 11.69 3.47
C ARG A 297 10.53 10.99 2.13
N ILE A 298 9.42 10.62 1.50
CA ILE A 298 9.37 10.01 0.16
C ILE A 298 8.44 10.79 -0.76
N ILE A 299 8.52 10.54 -2.06
CA ILE A 299 7.66 11.15 -3.08
C ILE A 299 6.53 10.17 -3.42
N ALA A 300 5.28 10.59 -3.28
CA ALA A 300 4.11 9.76 -3.58
C ALA A 300 3.10 10.49 -4.49
N PRO A 301 2.46 9.76 -5.43
CA PRO A 301 1.40 10.32 -6.26
C PRO A 301 0.14 10.50 -5.43
N VAL A 302 -0.48 11.67 -5.57
CA VAL A 302 -1.72 12.03 -4.90
C VAL A 302 -2.69 12.62 -5.89
N GLU A 303 -3.94 12.19 -5.75
CA GLU A 303 -5.06 12.71 -6.50
C GLU A 303 -5.55 14.00 -5.84
N GLU A 304 -5.51 15.08 -6.61
CA GLU A 304 -6.00 16.40 -6.23
C GLU A 304 -7.02 16.83 -7.29
N LYS A 305 -8.19 17.30 -6.83
CA LYS A 305 -9.18 17.88 -7.73
C LYS A 305 -8.81 19.34 -7.99
N ARG A 306 -8.71 19.72 -9.27
CA ARG A 306 -8.47 21.10 -9.70
C ARG A 306 -9.55 21.53 -10.68
N LEU A 307 -9.96 22.78 -10.58
CA LEU A 307 -10.75 23.45 -11.62
C LEU A 307 -9.79 23.82 -12.75
N VAL A 308 -10.06 23.32 -13.95
CA VAL A 308 -9.29 23.62 -15.16
C VAL A 308 -10.26 24.19 -16.19
N GLU A 309 -9.90 25.32 -16.77
CA GLU A 309 -10.60 25.90 -17.91
C GLU A 309 -10.38 25.01 -19.13
N LYS A 310 -11.45 24.41 -19.65
CA LYS A 310 -11.43 23.65 -20.90
C LYS A 310 -12.38 24.28 -21.91
N GLU A 311 -12.04 24.14 -23.18
CA GLU A 311 -12.95 24.51 -24.26
C GLU A 311 -14.27 23.75 -24.10
N LYS A 312 -15.37 24.49 -24.05
CA LYS A 312 -16.73 23.95 -24.00
C LYS A 312 -17.00 23.23 -25.32
N ILE A 313 -17.12 21.91 -25.29
CA ILE A 313 -17.37 21.11 -26.49
C ILE A 313 -18.87 20.92 -26.67
N ASP A 314 -19.39 21.19 -27.87
CA ASP A 314 -20.78 20.91 -28.21
C ASP A 314 -21.03 19.38 -28.22
N PRO A 315 -22.02 18.88 -27.45
CA PRO A 315 -22.25 17.44 -27.30
C PRO A 315 -22.59 16.69 -28.60
N ILE A 316 -23.08 17.39 -29.62
CA ILE A 316 -23.55 16.82 -30.88
C ILE A 316 -22.46 16.95 -31.95
N SER A 317 -21.81 18.11 -32.06
CA SER A 317 -20.84 18.39 -33.12
C SER A 317 -19.39 18.04 -32.77
N LYS A 318 -19.08 17.80 -31.49
CA LYS A 318 -17.72 17.57 -30.96
C LYS A 318 -16.72 18.70 -31.29
N LYS A 319 -17.19 19.90 -31.59
CA LYS A 319 -16.37 21.08 -31.85
C LYS A 319 -16.44 22.06 -30.67
N PRO A 320 -15.41 22.92 -30.48
CA PRO A 320 -15.45 23.98 -29.48
C PRO A 320 -16.62 24.93 -29.75
N VAL A 321 -17.43 25.19 -28.74
CA VAL A 321 -18.48 26.22 -28.76
C VAL A 321 -17.76 27.57 -28.80
N LEU A 322 -18.02 28.37 -29.84
CA LEU A 322 -17.40 29.68 -30.00
C LEU A 322 -18.30 30.78 -29.43
N ASP A 323 -17.69 31.82 -28.88
CA ASP A 323 -18.35 33.03 -28.42
C ASP A 323 -18.78 33.92 -29.61
N SER A 324 -19.44 35.04 -29.31
CA SER A 324 -19.89 36.01 -30.32
C SER A 324 -18.76 36.67 -31.14
N HIS A 325 -17.51 36.48 -30.74
CA HIS A 325 -16.31 37.01 -31.39
C HIS A 325 -15.47 35.91 -32.08
N GLY A 326 -15.92 34.65 -32.04
CA GLY A 326 -15.27 33.51 -32.68
C GLY A 326 -14.19 32.81 -31.84
N ASN A 327 -14.07 33.11 -30.54
CA ASN A 327 -13.13 32.43 -29.65
C ASN A 327 -13.78 31.23 -28.93
N PRO A 328 -13.06 30.15 -28.62
CA PRO A 328 -13.59 29.05 -27.81
C PRO A 328 -14.08 29.52 -26.44
N VAL A 329 -15.35 29.23 -26.13
CA VAL A 329 -15.91 29.43 -24.80
C VAL A 329 -15.24 28.47 -23.84
N LEU A 330 -14.58 29.00 -22.82
CA LEU A 330 -13.98 28.19 -21.75
C LEU A 330 -15.02 27.89 -20.67
N GLU A 331 -15.05 26.65 -20.20
CA GLU A 331 -15.88 26.18 -19.09
C GLU A 331 -14.96 25.64 -17.99
N GLU A 332 -15.22 26.02 -16.75
CA GLU A 332 -14.49 25.48 -15.59
C GLU A 332 -14.96 24.04 -15.35
N GLN A 333 -14.08 23.08 -15.59
CA GLN A 333 -14.33 21.68 -15.31
C GLN A 333 -13.46 21.22 -14.14
N GLU A 334 -14.07 20.56 -13.15
CA GLU A 334 -13.32 19.86 -12.11
C GLU A 334 -12.65 18.62 -12.70
N VAL A 335 -11.32 18.59 -12.70
CA VAL A 335 -10.51 17.48 -13.19
C VAL A 335 -9.67 16.93 -12.04
N THR A 336 -9.68 15.62 -11.85
CA THR A 336 -8.75 14.94 -10.94
C THR A 336 -7.38 14.86 -11.61
N VAL A 337 -6.39 15.55 -11.05
CA VAL A 337 -5.01 15.52 -11.51
C VAL A 337 -4.17 14.72 -10.51
N LYS A 338 -3.31 13.83 -11.02
CA LYS A 338 -2.31 13.14 -10.21
C LYS A 338 -1.07 14.01 -10.09
N ARG A 339 -0.80 14.53 -8.90
CA ARG A 339 0.41 15.30 -8.59
C ARG A 339 1.30 14.52 -7.62
N PHE A 340 2.61 14.62 -7.79
CA PHE A 340 3.55 14.07 -6.83
C PHE A 340 3.75 15.03 -5.66
N ARG A 341 3.75 14.52 -4.44
CA ARG A 341 4.04 15.29 -3.23
C ARG A 341 4.94 14.53 -2.29
N VAL A 342 5.69 15.27 -1.48
CA VAL A 342 6.51 14.70 -0.41
C VAL A 342 5.61 14.27 0.74
N VAL A 343 5.69 13.00 1.14
CA VAL A 343 4.90 12.41 2.23
C VAL A 343 5.81 11.78 3.28
N PRO A 344 5.42 11.85 4.57
CA PRO A 344 6.13 11.16 5.65
C PRO A 344 5.74 9.67 5.70
N VAL A 345 6.75 8.80 5.81
CA VAL A 345 6.63 7.38 6.11
C VAL A 345 7.53 7.01 7.28
N PHE A 346 7.26 5.88 7.91
CA PHE A 346 8.00 5.38 9.07
C PHE A 346 8.41 3.94 8.80
N ASP A 347 9.62 3.59 9.24
CA ASP A 347 10.11 2.21 9.20
C ASP A 347 9.42 1.35 10.27
N VAL A 348 9.33 0.04 10.04
CA VAL A 348 8.75 -0.92 10.99
C VAL A 348 9.43 -0.89 12.36
N SER A 349 10.74 -0.68 12.43
CA SER A 349 11.50 -0.55 13.69
C SER A 349 11.05 0.64 14.54
N GLN A 350 10.40 1.63 13.92
CA GLN A 350 9.85 2.82 14.58
C GLN A 350 8.40 2.62 15.04
N THR A 351 7.90 1.38 15.00
CA THR A 351 6.51 1.05 15.32
C THR A 351 6.43 -0.08 16.34
N GLU A 352 5.38 -0.06 17.15
CA GLU A 352 5.02 -1.12 18.08
C GLU A 352 3.65 -1.70 17.72
N GLY A 353 3.43 -2.98 18.01
CA GLY A 353 2.16 -3.66 17.76
C GLY A 353 2.36 -5.08 17.25
N LYS A 354 1.36 -5.58 16.51
CA LYS A 354 1.30 -6.96 16.02
C LYS A 354 2.53 -7.33 15.20
N GLU A 355 3.16 -8.47 15.50
CA GLU A 355 4.28 -9.00 14.73
C GLU A 355 3.87 -9.16 13.25
N LEU A 356 4.73 -8.70 12.36
CA LEU A 356 4.48 -8.83 10.93
C LEU A 356 4.83 -10.24 10.48
N PRO A 357 4.06 -10.83 9.55
CA PRO A 357 4.46 -12.07 8.91
C PRO A 357 5.81 -11.85 8.22
N THR A 358 6.82 -12.63 8.59
CA THR A 358 8.12 -12.63 7.94
C THR A 358 7.97 -13.25 6.55
N LEU A 359 8.08 -12.40 5.51
CA LEU A 359 8.23 -12.85 4.14
C LEU A 359 9.64 -13.43 3.99
N ALA A 360 9.68 -14.77 4.02
CA ALA A 360 10.85 -15.61 3.82
C ALA A 360 11.94 -15.53 4.90
N LYS A 361 12.31 -16.73 5.36
CA LYS A 361 13.42 -17.01 6.26
C LYS A 361 14.70 -16.36 5.74
N GLU A 362 15.44 -15.72 6.64
CA GLU A 362 16.88 -15.54 6.49
C GLU A 362 17.52 -16.87 6.08
N LEU A 363 18.27 -16.88 5.00
CA LEU A 363 19.09 -18.02 4.59
C LEU A 363 20.29 -18.14 5.54
N GLU A 364 20.06 -18.56 6.78
CA GLU A 364 21.15 -19.00 7.65
C GLU A 364 21.60 -20.41 7.22
N GLY A 365 22.77 -20.47 6.55
CA GLY A 365 23.62 -21.67 6.42
C GLY A 365 23.06 -22.84 5.60
N ASN A 366 23.77 -23.20 4.51
CA ASN A 366 23.33 -24.08 3.41
C ASN A 366 22.01 -23.59 2.83
N VAL A 367 21.98 -23.15 1.56
CA VAL A 367 20.76 -22.59 0.97
C VAL A 367 19.69 -23.69 1.00
N ARG A 368 18.80 -23.66 2.00
CA ARG A 368 17.81 -24.73 2.29
C ARG A 368 16.90 -25.02 1.09
N ASP A 369 16.90 -24.12 0.11
CA ASP A 369 16.17 -24.17 -1.15
C ASP A 369 17.10 -23.98 -2.38
N TYR A 370 18.37 -24.39 -2.36
CA TYR A 370 19.33 -24.15 -3.47
C TYR A 370 18.78 -24.64 -4.81
N GLU A 371 18.31 -25.89 -4.86
CA GLU A 371 17.76 -26.49 -6.08
C GLU A 371 16.58 -25.67 -6.62
N LEU A 372 15.67 -25.27 -5.73
CA LEU A 372 14.50 -24.46 -6.10
C LEU A 372 14.90 -23.08 -6.64
N LEU A 373 15.86 -22.43 -5.98
CA LEU A 373 16.34 -21.12 -6.40
C LEU A 373 17.12 -21.21 -7.72
N PHE A 374 17.97 -22.21 -7.88
CA PHE A 374 18.74 -22.43 -9.11
C PHE A 374 17.83 -22.83 -10.29
N GLU A 375 16.84 -23.70 -10.09
CA GLU A 375 15.81 -24.01 -11.09
C GLU A 375 15.02 -22.76 -11.49
N SER A 376 14.68 -21.90 -10.52
CA SER A 376 14.04 -20.61 -10.77
C SER A 376 14.94 -19.70 -11.62
N LEU A 377 16.24 -19.63 -11.32
CA LEU A 377 17.21 -18.87 -12.12
C LEU A 377 17.34 -19.42 -13.54
N GLN A 378 17.38 -20.75 -13.72
CA GLN A 378 17.38 -21.37 -15.05
C GLN A 378 16.11 -21.03 -15.84
N ALA A 379 14.95 -21.00 -15.17
CA ALA A 379 13.67 -20.66 -15.79
C ALA A 379 13.53 -19.16 -16.13
N VAL A 380 14.16 -18.28 -15.35
CA VAL A 380 14.15 -16.81 -15.56
C VAL A 380 15.24 -16.34 -16.52
N SER A 381 16.31 -17.13 -16.67
CA SER A 381 17.41 -16.82 -17.57
C SER A 381 16.91 -16.66 -19.01
N PRO A 382 17.29 -15.58 -19.73
CA PRO A 382 16.90 -15.40 -21.13
C PRO A 382 17.57 -16.41 -22.06
N VAL A 383 18.61 -17.10 -21.58
CA VAL A 383 19.43 -18.03 -22.34
C VAL A 383 19.75 -19.29 -21.54
N PRO A 384 20.02 -20.45 -22.18
CA PRO A 384 20.37 -21.67 -21.45
C PRO A 384 21.64 -21.52 -20.60
N ILE A 385 21.64 -22.14 -19.43
CA ILE A 385 22.79 -22.22 -18.50
C ILE A 385 23.43 -23.60 -18.61
N GLU A 386 24.74 -23.65 -18.87
CA GLU A 386 25.54 -24.89 -18.96
C GLU A 386 26.72 -24.88 -17.99
N PHE A 387 27.14 -26.05 -17.52
CA PHE A 387 28.33 -26.20 -16.68
C PHE A 387 29.53 -26.68 -17.51
N LYS A 388 30.67 -26.00 -17.38
CA LYS A 388 31.91 -26.33 -18.10
C LYS A 388 33.13 -26.35 -17.20
N GLU A 389 34.13 -27.15 -17.55
CA GLU A 389 35.45 -27.05 -16.96
C GLU A 389 36.08 -25.70 -17.33
N MET A 390 36.55 -24.96 -16.32
CA MET A 390 37.21 -23.68 -16.48
C MET A 390 38.37 -23.56 -15.49
N LYS A 391 39.35 -22.71 -15.79
CA LYS A 391 40.48 -22.44 -14.88
C LYS A 391 39.98 -21.79 -13.59
N ALA A 392 40.59 -22.14 -12.46
CA ALA A 392 40.38 -21.45 -11.20
C ALA A 392 40.64 -19.94 -11.36
N GLY A 393 39.66 -19.10 -10.96
CA GLY A 393 39.66 -17.65 -11.17
C GLY A 393 38.76 -17.15 -12.31
N LYS A 394 38.13 -18.04 -13.08
CA LYS A 394 37.03 -17.70 -13.99
C LYS A 394 35.79 -18.50 -13.62
N ASP A 395 34.83 -17.83 -13.00
CA ASP A 395 33.64 -18.49 -12.45
C ASP A 395 32.51 -18.66 -13.48
N GLY A 396 32.37 -17.72 -14.41
CA GLY A 396 31.37 -17.80 -15.46
C GLY A 396 31.68 -16.90 -16.65
N TYR A 397 30.84 -17.00 -17.68
CA TYR A 397 30.72 -15.99 -18.72
C TYR A 397 29.43 -16.17 -19.54
N TYR A 398 28.86 -15.05 -19.97
CA TYR A 398 27.84 -15.00 -21.02
C TYR A 398 28.47 -15.04 -22.43
N HIS A 399 28.05 -15.99 -23.26
CA HIS A 399 28.54 -16.14 -24.63
C HIS A 399 27.61 -15.44 -25.64
N LEU A 400 27.96 -14.22 -26.03
CA LEU A 400 27.17 -13.35 -26.92
C LEU A 400 26.71 -13.99 -28.24
N LYS A 401 27.52 -14.86 -28.88
CA LYS A 401 27.17 -15.45 -30.18
C LYS A 401 26.19 -16.60 -30.03
N ASP A 402 26.58 -17.60 -29.24
CA ASP A 402 25.80 -18.81 -28.98
C ASP A 402 24.58 -18.59 -28.07
N LYS A 403 24.42 -17.39 -27.49
CA LYS A 403 23.31 -17.03 -26.59
C LYS A 403 23.14 -18.09 -25.49
N LYS A 404 24.20 -18.27 -24.68
CA LYS A 404 24.23 -19.21 -23.55
C LYS A 404 25.12 -18.68 -22.43
N ILE A 405 24.83 -19.07 -21.21
CA ILE A 405 25.64 -18.79 -20.02
C ILE A 405 26.42 -20.05 -19.67
N ALA A 406 27.73 -19.92 -19.49
CA ALA A 406 28.58 -21.01 -19.03
C ALA A 406 29.05 -20.72 -17.60
N LEU A 407 28.84 -21.66 -16.69
CA LEU A 407 29.30 -21.62 -15.30
C LEU A 407 30.40 -22.67 -15.07
N ARG A 408 31.38 -22.35 -14.22
CA ARG A 408 32.47 -23.27 -13.89
C ARG A 408 31.95 -24.45 -13.06
N GLN A 409 32.37 -25.66 -13.44
CA GLN A 409 32.08 -26.88 -12.68
C GLN A 409 32.79 -26.89 -11.31
N GLY A 410 32.13 -27.46 -10.30
CA GLY A 410 32.70 -27.65 -8.96
C GLY A 410 32.77 -26.40 -8.09
N MET A 411 32.01 -25.34 -8.42
CA MET A 411 31.84 -24.18 -7.53
C MET A 411 30.93 -24.49 -6.36
N SER A 412 31.06 -23.72 -5.27
CA SER A 412 30.09 -23.78 -4.16
C SER A 412 28.72 -23.29 -4.63
N GLU A 413 27.66 -23.63 -3.89
CA GLU A 413 26.30 -23.19 -4.18
C GLU A 413 26.14 -21.66 -4.22
N ILE A 414 26.67 -21.00 -3.19
CA ILE A 414 26.66 -19.54 -3.08
C ILE A 414 27.37 -18.90 -4.28
N GLN A 415 28.56 -19.41 -4.61
CA GLN A 415 29.33 -18.91 -5.76
C GLN A 415 28.59 -19.16 -7.07
N THR A 416 27.98 -20.34 -7.23
CA THR A 416 27.21 -20.70 -8.43
C THR A 416 26.00 -19.80 -8.62
N LEU A 417 25.22 -19.53 -7.56
CA LEU A 417 24.09 -18.61 -7.60
C LEU A 417 24.53 -17.19 -7.95
N ALA A 418 25.54 -16.68 -7.23
CA ALA A 418 26.05 -15.33 -7.44
C ALA A 418 26.57 -15.13 -8.88
N THR A 419 27.35 -16.08 -9.38
CA THR A 419 27.82 -16.06 -10.78
C THR A 419 26.65 -16.19 -11.76
N ALA A 420 25.69 -17.09 -11.53
CA ALA A 420 24.54 -17.23 -12.41
C ALA A 420 23.74 -15.92 -12.53
N ILE A 421 23.45 -15.27 -11.41
CA ILE A 421 22.74 -13.99 -11.36
C ILE A 421 23.54 -12.89 -12.10
N HIS A 422 24.85 -12.84 -11.90
CA HIS A 422 25.74 -11.92 -12.62
C HIS A 422 25.67 -12.13 -14.14
N GLU A 423 25.80 -13.37 -14.61
CA GLU A 423 25.76 -13.68 -16.05
C GLU A 423 24.36 -13.49 -16.66
N ILE A 424 23.29 -13.76 -15.91
CA ILE A 424 21.92 -13.44 -16.33
C ILE A 424 21.75 -11.93 -16.48
N SER A 425 22.36 -11.13 -15.60
CA SER A 425 22.34 -9.67 -15.69
C SER A 425 23.01 -9.19 -16.97
N HIS A 426 24.18 -9.75 -17.32
CA HIS A 426 24.82 -9.50 -18.62
C HIS A 426 23.94 -9.90 -19.80
N ALA A 427 23.30 -11.08 -19.75
CA ALA A 427 22.43 -11.56 -20.81
C ALA A 427 21.14 -10.73 -20.97
N LYS A 428 20.64 -10.10 -19.90
CA LYS A 428 19.47 -9.21 -19.97
C LYS A 428 19.81 -7.80 -20.46
N LEU A 429 20.93 -7.23 -20.01
CA LEU A 429 21.26 -5.82 -20.27
C LEU A 429 22.17 -5.59 -21.48
N HIS A 430 23.13 -6.48 -21.68
CA HIS A 430 24.26 -6.24 -22.58
C HIS A 430 24.24 -7.17 -23.79
N ASP A 431 23.11 -7.82 -24.02
CA ASP A 431 22.93 -8.65 -25.20
C ASP A 431 22.86 -7.80 -26.46
N ARG A 432 23.92 -7.88 -27.28
CA ARG A 432 24.00 -7.17 -28.55
C ARG A 432 23.68 -8.15 -29.66
N ASP A 433 22.65 -7.87 -30.45
CA ASP A 433 22.44 -8.57 -31.73
C ASP A 433 23.59 -8.21 -32.69
N PRO A 434 24.46 -9.17 -33.09
CA PRO A 434 25.54 -8.91 -34.02
C PRO A 434 25.06 -8.40 -35.40
N GLN A 435 23.80 -8.68 -35.77
CA GLN A 435 23.19 -8.29 -37.05
C GLN A 435 22.56 -6.88 -37.04
N GLN A 436 22.31 -6.27 -35.88
CA GLN A 436 21.77 -4.90 -35.76
C GLN A 436 22.84 -3.81 -35.71
N ARG A 437 24.04 -4.06 -36.25
CA ARG A 437 25.05 -3.02 -36.47
C ARG A 437 24.60 -2.09 -37.63
N GLY A 438 23.62 -1.22 -37.38
CA GLY A 438 23.24 -0.18 -38.34
C GLY A 438 21.80 0.33 -38.29
N SER A 439 20.89 -0.26 -37.50
CA SER A 439 19.49 0.17 -37.43
C SER A 439 19.24 1.11 -36.24
N LYS A 440 19.06 2.39 -36.59
CA LYS A 440 18.54 3.53 -35.79
C LYS A 440 18.02 3.20 -34.38
N GLY A 441 18.84 3.51 -33.39
CA GLY A 441 18.44 3.80 -32.02
C GLY A 441 19.54 4.64 -31.39
N THR A 442 19.19 5.79 -30.82
CA THR A 442 20.08 6.72 -30.10
C THR A 442 20.55 6.14 -28.76
N GLU A 443 21.04 4.89 -28.74
CA GLU A 443 21.63 4.29 -27.55
C GLU A 443 23.12 4.57 -27.52
N ILE A 444 23.52 5.41 -26.57
CA ILE A 444 24.92 5.67 -26.25
C ILE A 444 25.54 4.32 -25.84
N LYS A 445 26.54 3.88 -26.59
CA LYS A 445 27.25 2.62 -26.32
C LYS A 445 27.96 2.73 -24.96
N LYS A 446 27.42 2.06 -23.93
CA LYS A 446 28.05 1.98 -22.61
C LYS A 446 29.43 1.33 -22.70
N ASP A 447 30.40 1.89 -21.99
CA ASP A 447 31.73 1.33 -21.86
C ASP A 447 31.69 0.04 -21.02
N GLN A 448 32.67 -0.84 -21.21
CA GLN A 448 32.70 -2.15 -20.56
C GLN A 448 32.68 -2.06 -19.03
N ARG A 449 33.33 -1.04 -18.44
CA ARG A 449 33.37 -0.89 -16.98
C ARG A 449 31.99 -0.57 -16.42
N THR A 450 31.20 0.25 -17.13
CA THR A 450 29.80 0.49 -16.78
C THR A 450 28.96 -0.76 -16.87
N GLN A 451 29.17 -1.59 -17.89
CA GLN A 451 28.45 -2.85 -18.05
C GLN A 451 28.71 -3.79 -16.86
N GLU A 452 29.97 -3.93 -16.46
CA GLU A 452 30.35 -4.76 -15.29
C GLU A 452 29.80 -4.19 -13.98
N VAL A 453 29.89 -2.87 -13.75
CA VAL A 453 29.34 -2.24 -12.55
C VAL A 453 27.83 -2.48 -12.46
N GLU A 454 27.09 -2.32 -13.56
CA GLU A 454 25.65 -2.58 -13.58
C GLU A 454 25.35 -4.06 -13.25
N ALA A 455 26.02 -5.00 -13.92
CA ALA A 455 25.82 -6.43 -13.71
C ALA A 455 26.19 -6.87 -12.27
N GLU A 456 27.30 -6.39 -11.74
CA GLU A 456 27.74 -6.69 -10.37
C GLU A 456 26.81 -6.08 -9.32
N SER A 457 26.31 -4.87 -9.55
CA SER A 457 25.37 -4.21 -8.64
C SER A 457 24.01 -4.91 -8.60
N ILE A 458 23.53 -5.39 -9.77
CA ILE A 458 22.31 -6.20 -9.85
C ILE A 458 22.54 -7.52 -9.12
N ALA A 459 23.64 -8.21 -9.41
CA ALA A 459 23.96 -9.48 -8.78
C ALA A 459 24.01 -9.37 -7.25
N TYR A 460 24.71 -8.35 -6.74
CA TYR A 460 24.78 -8.08 -5.32
C TYR A 460 23.39 -7.83 -4.72
N ALA A 461 22.58 -6.97 -5.31
CA ALA A 461 21.26 -6.65 -4.75
C ALA A 461 20.29 -7.85 -4.76
N VAL A 462 20.31 -8.66 -5.82
CA VAL A 462 19.49 -9.87 -5.90
C VAL A 462 19.98 -10.92 -4.90
N CYS A 463 21.30 -11.11 -4.77
CA CYS A 463 21.89 -11.98 -3.75
C CYS A 463 21.48 -11.54 -2.33
N GLN A 464 21.61 -10.24 -2.03
CA GLN A 464 21.20 -9.67 -0.74
C GLN A 464 19.70 -9.88 -0.45
N TYR A 465 18.83 -9.74 -1.45
CA TYR A 465 17.39 -10.00 -1.29
C TYR A 465 17.13 -11.45 -0.87
N TYR A 466 17.85 -12.41 -1.46
CA TYR A 466 17.74 -13.82 -1.08
C TYR A 466 18.53 -14.17 0.18
N GLY A 467 19.30 -13.26 0.79
CA GLY A 467 20.15 -13.57 1.95
C GLY A 467 21.41 -14.38 1.59
N ILE A 468 21.89 -14.28 0.36
CA ILE A 468 23.12 -14.92 -0.10
C ILE A 468 24.29 -14.00 0.23
N GLU A 469 25.10 -14.40 1.22
CA GLU A 469 26.34 -13.71 1.57
C GLU A 469 27.40 -13.93 0.48
N THR A 470 27.54 -12.95 -0.40
CA THR A 470 28.70 -12.86 -1.31
C THR A 470 29.89 -12.32 -0.54
N ALA A 471 31.09 -12.88 -0.75
CA ALA A 471 32.30 -12.43 -0.06
C ALA A 471 32.48 -10.91 -0.12
N ASP A 472 32.82 -10.30 1.02
CA ASP A 472 33.09 -8.88 1.15
C ASP A 472 34.19 -8.45 0.16
N ASN A 473 33.96 -7.29 -0.47
CA ASN A 473 34.84 -6.53 -1.37
C ASN A 473 34.71 -6.81 -2.87
N SER A 474 33.80 -6.07 -3.50
CA SER A 474 33.99 -5.70 -4.91
C SER A 474 33.84 -4.21 -5.19
N PHE A 475 33.15 -3.42 -4.37
CA PHE A 475 32.82 -2.06 -4.79
C PHE A 475 33.92 -1.00 -4.55
N GLY A 476 35.08 -1.37 -4.03
CA GLY A 476 36.20 -0.43 -3.80
C GLY A 476 36.70 0.28 -5.05
N TYR A 477 36.51 -0.31 -6.24
CA TYR A 477 36.88 0.31 -7.52
C TYR A 477 35.81 1.31 -8.05
N LEU A 478 34.64 1.40 -7.42
CA LEU A 478 33.53 2.28 -7.84
C LEU A 478 33.87 3.75 -7.71
N ALA A 479 34.67 4.15 -6.72
CA ALA A 479 35.12 5.53 -6.57
C ALA A 479 35.85 6.03 -7.84
N GLY A 480 36.51 5.13 -8.56
CA GLY A 480 37.12 5.44 -9.85
C GLY A 480 36.20 5.28 -11.06
N TRP A 481 35.04 4.61 -10.94
CA TRP A 481 34.07 4.44 -12.03
C TRP A 481 33.13 5.64 -12.13
N SER A 482 32.72 6.19 -10.98
CA SER A 482 31.89 7.40 -10.92
C SER A 482 32.67 8.67 -11.26
N SER A 483 33.99 8.65 -11.08
CA SER A 483 34.88 9.79 -11.38
C SER A 483 34.81 10.20 -12.86
N GLY A 484 34.38 11.43 -13.12
CA GLY A 484 34.25 12.00 -14.45
C GLY A 484 32.92 11.74 -15.16
N LYS A 485 31.98 11.02 -14.53
CA LYS A 485 30.62 10.83 -15.06
C LYS A 485 29.69 11.97 -14.67
N GLU A 486 28.79 12.33 -15.57
CA GLU A 486 27.73 13.29 -15.26
C GLU A 486 26.63 12.64 -14.41
N LEU A 487 25.94 13.47 -13.61
CA LEU A 487 24.85 13.01 -12.74
C LEU A 487 23.75 12.27 -13.52
N ALA A 488 23.45 12.72 -14.74
CA ALA A 488 22.45 12.08 -15.60
C ALA A 488 22.85 10.64 -15.98
N GLU A 489 24.13 10.40 -16.23
CA GLU A 489 24.66 9.07 -16.57
C GLU A 489 24.60 8.13 -15.35
N LEU A 490 24.98 8.64 -14.17
CA LEU A 490 24.91 7.90 -12.91
C LEU A 490 23.45 7.54 -12.56
N LYS A 491 22.53 8.50 -12.67
CA LYS A 491 21.09 8.28 -12.46
C LYS A 491 20.51 7.27 -13.44
N SER A 492 20.93 7.31 -14.71
CA SER A 492 20.52 6.32 -15.72
C SER A 492 21.02 4.91 -15.38
N SER A 493 22.26 4.80 -14.90
CA SER A 493 22.85 3.51 -14.49
C SER A 493 22.13 2.94 -13.26
N LEU A 494 21.92 3.76 -12.22
CA LEU A 494 21.14 3.38 -11.03
C LEU A 494 19.71 2.97 -11.36
N LYS A 495 19.07 3.68 -12.30
CA LYS A 495 17.72 3.32 -12.78
C LYS A 495 17.73 1.95 -13.44
N THR A 496 18.71 1.70 -14.32
CA THR A 496 18.89 0.42 -15.02
C THR A 496 19.09 -0.72 -14.02
N ILE A 497 19.96 -0.53 -13.03
CA ILE A 497 20.24 -1.50 -11.96
C ILE A 497 18.95 -1.82 -11.19
N ARG A 498 18.24 -0.80 -10.71
CA ARG A 498 17.03 -0.99 -9.90
C ARG A 498 15.89 -1.64 -10.70
N ASP A 499 15.63 -1.19 -11.93
CA ASP A 499 14.60 -1.79 -12.80
C ASP A 499 14.92 -3.26 -13.09
N THR A 500 16.16 -3.58 -13.44
CA THR A 500 16.56 -4.96 -13.78
C THR A 500 16.53 -5.88 -12.56
N ALA A 501 17.00 -5.39 -11.41
CA ALA A 501 16.92 -6.13 -10.15
C ALA A 501 15.46 -6.38 -9.74
N TYR A 502 14.60 -5.38 -9.85
CA TYR A 502 13.16 -5.53 -9.61
C TYR A 502 12.54 -6.62 -10.50
N GLU A 503 12.74 -6.52 -11.81
CA GLU A 503 12.20 -7.50 -12.76
C GLU A 503 12.74 -8.91 -12.51
N MET A 504 14.03 -9.03 -12.19
CA MET A 504 14.67 -10.30 -11.90
C MET A 504 14.11 -10.92 -10.61
N ILE A 505 14.03 -10.16 -9.52
CA ILE A 505 13.48 -10.62 -8.24
C ILE A 505 12.02 -11.05 -8.40
N GLU A 506 11.17 -10.24 -9.03
CA GLU A 506 9.76 -10.59 -9.24
C GLU A 506 9.60 -11.86 -10.11
N SER A 507 10.46 -12.01 -11.13
CA SER A 507 10.43 -13.19 -11.98
C SER A 507 10.88 -14.44 -11.23
N ILE A 508 11.94 -14.34 -10.43
CA ILE A 508 12.44 -15.45 -9.62
C ILE A 508 11.41 -15.81 -8.54
N ASP A 509 10.86 -14.84 -7.81
CA ASP A 509 9.84 -15.08 -6.78
C ASP A 509 8.59 -15.74 -7.35
N GLY A 510 8.13 -15.28 -8.52
CA GLY A 510 7.01 -15.90 -9.22
C GLY A 510 7.28 -17.36 -9.60
N LYS A 511 8.49 -17.68 -10.07
CA LYS A 511 8.91 -19.05 -10.39
C LYS A 511 9.12 -19.91 -9.15
N LEU A 512 9.71 -19.34 -8.11
CA LEU A 512 9.95 -20.00 -6.84
C LEU A 512 8.62 -20.41 -6.19
N LEU A 513 7.63 -19.51 -6.18
CA LEU A 513 6.29 -19.80 -5.66
C LEU A 513 5.58 -20.89 -6.48
N ALA A 514 5.70 -20.84 -7.81
CA ALA A 514 5.12 -21.86 -8.69
C ALA A 514 5.76 -23.24 -8.44
N LEU A 515 7.08 -23.32 -8.41
CA LEU A 515 7.81 -24.57 -8.13
C LEU A 515 7.53 -25.11 -6.73
N LYS A 516 7.42 -24.23 -5.71
CA LYS A 516 7.01 -24.64 -4.35
C LYS A 516 5.61 -25.23 -4.36
N THR A 517 4.68 -24.59 -5.06
CA THR A 517 3.29 -25.06 -5.19
C THR A 517 3.22 -26.41 -5.93
N GLU A 518 3.95 -26.55 -7.04
CA GLU A 518 4.05 -27.80 -7.79
C GLU A 518 4.64 -28.92 -6.92
N ARG A 519 5.74 -28.66 -6.21
CA ARG A 519 6.36 -29.65 -5.30
C ARG A 519 5.46 -29.99 -4.10
N GLU A 520 4.65 -29.07 -3.60
CA GLU A 520 3.65 -29.34 -2.55
C GLU A 520 2.47 -30.19 -3.09
N GLN A 521 2.07 -30.00 -4.34
CA GLN A 521 1.02 -30.80 -4.98
C GLN A 521 1.51 -32.21 -5.33
N GLU A 522 2.76 -32.32 -5.78
CA GLU A 522 3.46 -33.57 -6.05
C GLU A 522 4.02 -34.23 -4.77
N ALA A 523 3.90 -33.57 -3.62
CA ALA A 523 4.38 -34.11 -2.36
C ALA A 523 3.69 -35.45 -2.09
N PRO A 524 4.47 -36.51 -1.81
CA PRO A 524 3.93 -37.84 -1.58
C PRO A 524 2.98 -37.81 -0.38
N ARG A 525 1.72 -38.18 -0.59
CA ARG A 525 0.68 -38.15 0.46
C ARG A 525 0.73 -39.38 1.36
N THR A 526 1.44 -40.40 0.90
CA THR A 526 1.61 -41.66 1.62
C THR A 526 3.09 -42.00 1.78
N GLN A 527 3.45 -42.66 2.88
CA GLN A 527 4.81 -43.16 3.11
C GLN A 527 5.34 -44.04 1.95
N PRO A 528 4.55 -44.94 1.32
CA PRO A 528 4.96 -45.65 0.11
C PRO A 528 5.39 -44.75 -1.05
N GLU A 529 4.63 -43.69 -1.32
CA GLU A 529 4.95 -42.72 -2.38
C GLU A 529 6.23 -41.94 -2.03
N ALA A 530 6.42 -41.59 -0.76
CA ALA A 530 7.59 -40.86 -0.29
C ALA A 530 8.87 -41.67 -0.45
N VAL A 531 8.81 -42.95 -0.06
CA VAL A 531 9.92 -43.89 -0.23
C VAL A 531 10.23 -44.14 -1.71
N LYS A 532 9.21 -44.33 -2.56
CA LYS A 532 9.40 -44.52 -4.00
C LYS A 532 10.04 -43.30 -4.66
N MET A 533 9.58 -42.09 -4.30
CA MET A 533 10.15 -40.84 -4.79
C MET A 533 11.62 -40.69 -4.34
N LEU A 534 11.93 -40.98 -3.08
CA LEU A 534 13.27 -40.92 -2.53
C LEU A 534 14.23 -41.90 -3.24
N ASN A 535 13.82 -43.15 -3.44
CA ASN A 535 14.61 -44.14 -4.19
C ASN A 535 14.94 -43.67 -5.61
N THR A 536 13.98 -43.00 -6.26
CA THR A 536 14.19 -42.44 -7.61
C THR A 536 15.23 -41.32 -7.58
N LYS A 537 15.19 -40.43 -6.58
CA LYS A 537 16.17 -39.33 -6.45
C LYS A 537 17.57 -39.83 -6.11
N VAL A 538 17.70 -40.85 -5.26
CA VAL A 538 19.00 -41.47 -4.93
C VAL A 538 19.59 -42.14 -6.15
N ALA A 539 18.79 -42.87 -6.94
CA ALA A 539 19.24 -43.48 -8.18
C ALA A 539 19.76 -42.42 -9.18
N ALA A 540 19.04 -41.30 -9.32
CA ALA A 540 19.45 -40.19 -10.18
C ALA A 540 20.75 -39.51 -9.69
N LEU A 541 20.95 -39.38 -8.37
CA LEU A 541 22.20 -38.88 -7.80
C LEU A 541 23.36 -39.84 -8.12
N ALA A 542 23.18 -41.14 -7.97
CA ALA A 542 24.20 -42.14 -8.30
C ALA A 542 24.58 -42.11 -9.80
N GLU A 543 23.60 -41.98 -10.69
CA GLU A 543 23.86 -41.84 -12.13
C GLU A 543 24.62 -40.53 -12.44
N ALA A 544 24.28 -39.43 -11.78
CA ALA A 544 24.99 -38.17 -11.93
C ALA A 544 26.45 -38.29 -11.44
N LEU A 545 26.69 -38.96 -10.32
CA LEU A 545 28.03 -39.21 -9.76
C LEU A 545 28.90 -40.09 -10.66
N GLN A 546 28.31 -41.07 -11.36
CA GLN A 546 29.05 -41.89 -12.33
C GLN A 546 29.68 -41.04 -13.46
N ARG A 547 29.06 -39.91 -13.83
CA ARG A 547 29.63 -38.96 -14.81
C ARG A 547 30.88 -38.24 -14.30
N TYR A 548 31.15 -38.31 -12.99
CA TYR A 548 32.28 -37.66 -12.31
C TYR A 548 33.24 -38.67 -11.64
N ASN A 549 33.25 -39.95 -12.06
CA ASN A 549 34.04 -41.02 -11.43
C ASN A 549 33.74 -41.25 -9.93
N GLY A 550 32.55 -40.85 -9.45
CA GLY A 550 32.12 -41.08 -8.06
C GLY A 550 31.76 -42.54 -7.76
N GLU A 551 31.61 -42.87 -6.48
CA GLU A 551 31.26 -44.22 -6.03
C GLU A 551 29.87 -44.67 -6.54
N PRO A 552 29.75 -45.89 -7.09
CA PRO A 552 28.46 -46.43 -7.53
C PRO A 552 27.53 -46.73 -6.34
N LEU A 553 26.23 -46.83 -6.62
CA LEU A 553 25.27 -47.28 -5.61
C LEU A 553 25.56 -48.75 -5.22
N PRO A 554 25.58 -49.12 -3.92
CA PRO A 554 25.78 -50.50 -3.51
C PRO A 554 24.67 -51.44 -4.04
N GLU A 555 25.01 -52.71 -4.31
CA GLU A 555 24.06 -53.70 -4.82
C GLU A 555 22.92 -53.97 -3.82
N GLY A 556 21.66 -54.00 -4.30
CA GLY A 556 20.48 -54.36 -3.51
C GLY A 556 19.78 -53.22 -2.74
N VAL A 557 20.24 -51.98 -2.87
CA VAL A 557 19.80 -50.85 -2.01
C VAL A 557 18.41 -50.28 -2.35
N LEU A 558 17.90 -50.42 -3.59
CA LEU A 558 16.67 -49.74 -4.06
C LEU A 558 15.35 -50.54 -3.94
N GLN A 559 15.27 -51.59 -3.12
CA GLN A 559 14.08 -52.47 -3.06
C GLN A 559 13.04 -52.04 -2.01
N TYR A 560 11.76 -51.98 -2.42
CA TYR A 560 10.60 -51.55 -1.59
C TYR A 560 9.77 -52.73 -1.02
N GLU A 561 10.18 -53.97 -1.24
CA GLU A 561 9.45 -55.14 -0.75
C GLU A 561 9.41 -55.12 0.81
N ASP A 562 8.26 -55.46 1.42
CA ASP A 562 8.02 -55.49 2.88
C ASP A 562 7.78 -54.17 3.64
N ARG A 563 7.42 -53.06 2.97
CA ARG A 563 7.01 -51.78 3.61
C ARG A 563 8.09 -51.12 4.49
N GLN A 564 9.32 -51.62 4.47
CA GLN A 564 10.48 -50.96 5.03
C GLN A 564 11.46 -50.72 3.90
N LEU A 565 12.12 -49.55 3.91
CA LEU A 565 13.35 -49.36 3.15
C LEU A 565 14.32 -50.43 3.67
N ASN A 566 14.43 -51.57 2.99
CA ASN A 566 15.06 -52.76 3.58
C ASN A 566 16.53 -52.56 3.99
N GLN A 567 17.14 -51.43 3.63
CA GLN A 567 18.39 -50.95 4.21
C GLN A 567 18.47 -49.41 4.27
N ALA A 568 17.52 -48.72 4.93
CA ALA A 568 17.64 -47.27 5.18
C ALA A 568 19.00 -46.88 5.79
N GLU A 569 19.58 -47.79 6.58
CA GLU A 569 20.91 -47.68 7.17
C GLU A 569 22.05 -47.73 6.14
N SER A 570 21.94 -48.52 5.06
CA SER A 570 22.97 -48.54 4.00
C SER A 570 22.87 -47.32 3.07
N LEU A 571 21.65 -46.87 2.77
CA LEU A 571 21.37 -45.62 2.07
C LEU A 571 21.90 -44.40 2.84
N ARG A 572 21.63 -44.36 4.15
CA ARG A 572 22.17 -43.36 5.07
C ARG A 572 23.70 -43.40 5.08
N ASN A 573 24.31 -44.56 5.31
CA ASN A 573 25.76 -44.69 5.36
C ASN A 573 26.43 -44.27 4.05
N TRP A 574 25.85 -44.62 2.90
CA TRP A 574 26.35 -44.23 1.57
C TRP A 574 26.26 -42.71 1.36
N LEU A 575 25.12 -42.09 1.70
CA LEU A 575 24.98 -40.64 1.62
C LEU A 575 25.89 -39.91 2.62
N GLU A 576 26.06 -40.44 3.85
CA GLU A 576 26.97 -39.87 4.86
C GLU A 576 28.44 -39.96 4.43
N ALA A 577 28.83 -41.04 3.75
CA ALA A 577 30.17 -41.16 3.16
C ALA A 577 30.39 -40.11 2.05
N LEU A 578 29.43 -39.96 1.12
CA LEU A 578 29.47 -38.92 0.09
C LEU A 578 29.56 -37.50 0.68
N VAL A 579 28.84 -37.24 1.78
CA VAL A 579 28.89 -35.94 2.47
C VAL A 579 30.26 -35.69 3.11
N ARG A 580 30.94 -36.74 3.59
CA ARG A 580 32.26 -36.64 4.23
C ARG A 580 33.40 -36.49 3.23
N GLU A 581 33.29 -37.08 2.05
CA GLU A 581 34.40 -37.22 1.10
C GLU A 581 34.52 -36.08 0.08
N ASP A 582 33.47 -35.27 -0.13
CA ASP A 582 33.46 -34.25 -1.19
C ASP A 582 32.88 -32.89 -0.73
N ARG A 583 33.33 -31.78 -1.32
CA ARG A 583 32.76 -30.41 -1.16
C ARG A 583 32.18 -29.91 -2.48
N SER A 584 31.49 -30.77 -3.23
CA SER A 584 30.86 -30.46 -4.52
C SER A 584 29.33 -30.30 -4.40
N PRO A 585 28.61 -29.84 -5.45
CA PRO A 585 27.15 -29.79 -5.46
C PRO A 585 26.46 -31.14 -5.17
N CYS A 586 27.18 -32.25 -5.36
CA CYS A 586 26.68 -33.59 -5.06
C CYS A 586 26.60 -33.85 -3.55
N THR A 587 27.48 -33.22 -2.76
CA THR A 587 27.50 -33.28 -1.28
C THR A 587 26.23 -32.68 -0.70
N THR A 588 25.78 -31.52 -1.20
CA THR A 588 24.53 -30.92 -0.72
C THR A 588 23.33 -31.78 -1.08
N ARG A 589 23.31 -32.30 -2.32
CA ARG A 589 22.23 -33.18 -2.78
C ARG A 589 22.15 -34.46 -1.94
N ALA A 590 23.30 -35.01 -1.56
CA ALA A 590 23.37 -36.15 -0.64
C ALA A 590 22.87 -35.80 0.77
N SER A 591 23.25 -34.62 1.30
CA SER A 591 22.81 -34.12 2.61
C SER A 591 21.29 -33.85 2.67
N MET A 592 20.70 -33.33 1.60
CA MET A 592 19.25 -33.13 1.51
C MET A 592 18.49 -34.46 1.47
N LEU A 593 19.01 -35.45 0.74
CA LEU A 593 18.40 -36.79 0.71
C LEU A 593 18.49 -37.47 2.08
N LEU A 594 19.59 -37.28 2.82
CA LEU A 594 19.69 -37.70 4.23
C LEU A 594 18.61 -37.05 5.10
N GLN A 595 18.43 -35.74 4.99
CA GLN A 595 17.39 -35.04 5.73
C GLN A 595 15.98 -35.50 5.35
N GLN A 596 15.74 -35.81 4.07
CA GLN A 596 14.46 -36.36 3.60
C GLN A 596 14.22 -37.77 4.13
N ILE A 597 15.26 -38.62 4.19
CA ILE A 597 15.21 -39.94 4.85
C ILE A 597 14.80 -39.80 6.32
N ASP A 598 15.38 -38.84 7.04
CA ASP A 598 15.08 -38.56 8.45
C ASP A 598 13.63 -38.09 8.67
N GLN A 599 13.05 -37.44 7.66
CA GLN A 599 11.68 -36.91 7.68
C GLN A 599 10.62 -37.91 7.20
N VAL A 600 11.00 -39.10 6.73
CA VAL A 600 10.06 -40.19 6.44
C VAL A 600 9.56 -40.77 7.77
N GLN A 601 8.71 -40.03 8.49
CA GLN A 601 7.96 -40.52 9.66
C GLN A 601 6.45 -40.55 9.38
N GLU A 602 5.80 -41.52 10.03
CA GLU A 602 4.53 -42.20 9.73
C GLU A 602 3.34 -41.33 9.21
N PRO A 603 2.41 -41.93 8.42
CA PRO A 603 1.38 -41.22 7.69
C PRO A 603 0.60 -40.23 8.57
N SER A 604 0.65 -38.96 8.18
CA SER A 604 -0.13 -37.90 8.80
C SER A 604 -1.11 -37.28 7.81
N THR A 605 -2.27 -36.84 8.29
CA THR A 605 -3.23 -36.04 7.51
C THR A 605 -3.56 -34.79 8.30
N ALA A 606 -3.50 -33.63 7.65
CA ALA A 606 -3.82 -32.34 8.23
C ALA A 606 -5.19 -31.86 7.74
N TYR A 607 -6.06 -31.41 8.67
CA TYR A 607 -7.37 -30.84 8.39
C TYR A 607 -7.43 -29.40 8.89
N LEU A 608 -7.95 -28.50 8.06
CA LEU A 608 -8.22 -27.11 8.47
C LEU A 608 -9.60 -27.05 9.15
N LEU A 609 -9.63 -26.62 10.40
CA LEU A 609 -10.86 -26.47 11.17
C LEU A 609 -11.54 -25.13 10.84
N GLY A 610 -12.85 -25.03 11.07
CA GLY A 610 -13.65 -23.82 10.75
C GLY A 610 -13.25 -22.56 11.52
N ASN A 611 -12.40 -22.68 12.54
CA ASN A 611 -11.81 -21.60 13.32
C ASN A 611 -10.40 -21.17 12.81
N GLY A 612 -9.87 -21.81 11.76
CA GLY A 612 -8.56 -21.51 11.19
C GLY A 612 -7.39 -22.33 11.77
N GLU A 613 -7.63 -23.21 12.75
CA GLU A 613 -6.61 -24.10 13.33
C GLU A 613 -6.37 -25.35 12.45
N THR A 614 -5.21 -26.00 12.59
CA THR A 614 -4.81 -27.13 11.75
C THR A 614 -4.66 -28.41 12.57
N LEU A 615 -5.65 -29.30 12.48
CA LEU A 615 -5.63 -30.61 13.13
C LEU A 615 -4.77 -31.61 12.34
N LYS A 616 -3.64 -32.04 12.89
CA LYS A 616 -2.81 -33.13 12.34
C LYS A 616 -3.13 -34.45 13.02
N LEU A 617 -3.58 -35.44 12.25
CA LEU A 617 -3.72 -36.83 12.69
C LEU A 617 -2.45 -37.59 12.35
N LEU A 618 -1.85 -38.25 13.33
CA LEU A 618 -0.67 -39.11 13.21
C LEU A 618 -1.08 -40.55 13.51
N ARG A 619 -0.79 -41.49 12.62
CA ARG A 619 -1.07 -42.90 12.89
C ARG A 619 0.19 -43.59 13.40
N GLU A 620 0.18 -44.00 14.67
CA GLU A 620 1.21 -44.85 15.28
C GLU A 620 0.69 -46.28 15.37
N GLY A 621 1.03 -47.12 14.40
CA GLY A 621 0.54 -48.51 14.33
C GLY A 621 -1.00 -48.63 14.21
N SER A 622 -1.65 -49.17 15.25
CA SER A 622 -3.13 -49.27 15.35
C SER A 622 -3.80 -48.06 16.03
N GLU A 623 -3.02 -47.13 16.57
CA GLU A 623 -3.52 -45.95 17.28
C GLU A 623 -3.44 -44.70 16.39
N ILE A 624 -4.38 -43.77 16.58
CA ILE A 624 -4.37 -42.45 15.93
C ILE A 624 -4.18 -41.41 17.03
N ARG A 625 -3.05 -40.70 16.98
CA ARG A 625 -2.80 -39.50 17.78
C ARG A 625 -3.21 -38.27 17.00
N TYR A 626 -3.59 -37.21 17.70
CA TYR A 626 -3.87 -35.93 17.07
C TYR A 626 -3.09 -34.81 17.75
N LEU A 627 -2.67 -33.85 16.93
CA LEU A 627 -2.06 -32.59 17.31
C LEU A 627 -2.96 -31.49 16.75
N LEU A 628 -3.47 -30.63 17.62
CA LEU A 628 -4.37 -29.52 17.25
C LEU A 628 -3.57 -28.25 16.99
#